data_AF-A0A0P4W0M8-F1
#
_entry.id   AF-A0A0P4W0M8-F1
#
_cell.length_a   1.000
_cell.length_b   1.000
_cell.length_c   1.000
_cell.angle_alpha   90.00
_cell.angle_beta   90.00
_cell.angle_gamma   90.00
#
_symmetry.space_group_name_H-M   'P 1'
#
loop_
_entity.id
_entity.type
_entity.pdbx_description
1 polymer ?
#
loop_
_entity_poly.entity_id
_entity_poly.type
_entity_poly.pdbx_seq_one_letter_code
_entity_poly.pdbx_strand_id
1 'polypeptide(L)'
;MTCSNGKVYNPCMSAIQARCGQPAETVQPDFCVEGCDCPPGLVLHGDVCVRSEDCPCTYHDKEYNAGDNIPNDCNSCTCLGGKWVCTEIKCGSRCAVVGDPHYTTFDGRRYDFMGKCSYYLVQATGVSIEAENTPCAGSISEVSMPVCLPRCSTQDKDSVF
;
A
#
# COMPACT_ATOMS: atom_id res chain seq x y z
N MET A 1 16.97 -42.80 -13.36
CA MET A 1 15.74 -41.98 -13.49
C MET A 1 15.96 -40.83 -14.44
N THR A 2 14.95 -40.44 -15.21
CA THR A 2 15.01 -39.29 -16.13
C THR A 2 14.23 -38.13 -15.53
N CYS A 3 14.88 -36.97 -15.37
CA CYS A 3 14.25 -35.76 -14.89
C CYS A 3 13.77 -34.89 -16.06
N SER A 4 12.68 -34.14 -15.86
CA SER A 4 12.06 -33.25 -16.86
C SER A 4 12.17 -31.79 -16.43
N ASN A 5 11.80 -30.86 -17.33
CA ASN A 5 11.67 -29.43 -17.04
C ASN A 5 12.95 -28.76 -16.52
N GLY A 6 14.10 -29.17 -17.08
CA GLY A 6 15.42 -28.61 -16.76
C GLY A 6 16.03 -29.08 -15.44
N LYS A 7 15.38 -30.01 -14.73
CA LYS A 7 15.92 -30.62 -13.51
C LYS A 7 16.97 -31.68 -13.83
N VAL A 8 17.89 -31.90 -12.90
CA VAL A 8 18.93 -32.93 -12.97
C VAL A 8 18.73 -33.95 -11.87
N TYR A 9 19.02 -35.22 -12.17
CA TYR A 9 18.98 -36.28 -11.18
C TYR A 9 20.08 -36.05 -10.14
N ASN A 10 19.71 -36.09 -8.87
CA ASN A 10 20.61 -35.98 -7.75
C ASN A 10 20.32 -37.11 -6.74
N PRO A 11 21.28 -38.03 -6.49
CA PRO A 11 21.09 -39.11 -5.52
C PRO A 11 21.00 -38.64 -4.06
N CYS A 12 21.38 -37.38 -3.79
CA CYS A 12 21.43 -36.80 -2.45
C CYS A 12 21.16 -35.29 -2.53
N MET A 13 19.91 -34.91 -2.81
CA MET A 13 19.47 -33.51 -2.80
C MET A 13 18.86 -33.09 -1.46
N SER A 14 18.89 -31.78 -1.19
CA SER A 14 18.19 -31.19 -0.04
C SER A 14 16.69 -31.44 -0.16
N ALA A 15 16.04 -31.81 0.93
CA ALA A 15 14.57 -31.87 0.99
C ALA A 15 13.93 -30.47 0.82
N ILE A 16 14.70 -29.40 1.05
CA ILE A 16 14.28 -28.02 0.89
C ILE A 16 14.99 -27.45 -0.34
N GLN A 17 14.24 -27.31 -1.43
CA GLN A 17 14.72 -26.73 -2.68
C GLN A 17 14.57 -25.21 -2.67
N ALA A 18 15.56 -24.51 -3.22
CA ALA A 18 15.46 -23.07 -3.42
C ALA A 18 14.34 -22.75 -4.42
N ARG A 19 13.44 -21.82 -4.05
CA ARG A 19 12.27 -21.44 -4.84
C ARG A 19 12.22 -19.94 -5.07
N CYS A 20 11.58 -19.50 -6.14
CA CYS A 20 11.31 -18.08 -6.35
C CYS A 20 10.58 -17.46 -5.15
N GLY A 21 10.99 -16.24 -4.78
CA GLY A 21 10.39 -15.48 -3.67
C GLY A 21 10.75 -15.99 -2.26
N GLN A 22 11.45 -17.12 -2.12
CA GLN A 22 11.94 -17.62 -0.84
C GLN A 22 13.41 -17.22 -0.64
N PRO A 23 13.83 -16.84 0.58
CA PRO A 23 15.24 -16.70 0.87
C PRO A 23 15.93 -18.04 0.63
N ALA A 24 17.14 -18.02 0.06
CA ALA A 24 17.95 -19.22 -0.04
C ALA A 24 18.22 -19.72 1.38
N GLU A 25 17.62 -20.86 1.76
CA GLU A 25 17.88 -21.44 3.06
C GLU A 25 19.32 -21.95 3.11
N THR A 26 20.09 -21.44 4.07
CA THR A 26 21.46 -21.86 4.37
C THR A 26 21.51 -23.08 5.28
N VAL A 27 20.36 -23.70 5.59
CA VAL A 27 20.31 -24.87 6.45
C VAL A 27 20.67 -26.07 5.61
N GLN A 28 21.84 -26.66 5.88
CA GLN A 28 22.21 -27.94 5.32
C GLN A 28 21.41 -28.99 6.11
N PRO A 29 20.38 -29.63 5.54
CA PRO A 29 19.68 -30.67 6.26
C PRO A 29 20.64 -31.84 6.51
N ASP A 30 20.61 -32.41 7.71
CA ASP A 30 21.45 -33.56 8.10
C ASP A 30 21.17 -34.82 7.27
N PHE A 31 20.09 -34.81 6.49
CA PHE A 31 19.62 -35.89 5.64
C PHE A 31 19.26 -35.36 4.26
N CYS A 32 19.66 -36.12 3.24
CA CYS A 32 19.30 -35.86 1.85
C CYS A 32 18.33 -36.92 1.33
N VAL A 33 17.61 -36.55 0.28
CA VAL A 33 16.69 -37.45 -0.42
C VAL A 33 17.16 -37.64 -1.85
N GLU A 34 16.94 -38.83 -2.40
CA GLU A 34 17.18 -39.10 -3.80
C GLU A 34 16.05 -38.50 -4.65
N GLY A 35 16.38 -37.72 -5.68
CA GLY A 35 15.36 -36.99 -6.44
C GLY A 35 15.87 -36.22 -7.65
N CYS A 36 15.05 -35.30 -8.14
CA CYS A 36 15.38 -34.36 -9.22
C CYS A 36 15.46 -32.95 -8.66
N ASP A 37 16.60 -32.27 -8.87
CA ASP A 37 16.85 -30.93 -8.36
C ASP A 37 17.18 -29.93 -9.46
N CYS A 38 17.02 -28.64 -9.18
CA CYS A 38 17.50 -27.61 -10.09
C CYS A 38 19.04 -27.59 -10.11
N PRO A 39 19.66 -27.40 -11.29
CA PRO A 39 21.10 -27.24 -11.37
C PRO A 39 21.58 -26.05 -10.54
N PRO A 40 22.86 -26.01 -10.13
CA PRO A 40 23.43 -24.87 -9.43
C PRO A 40 23.20 -23.55 -10.17
N GLY A 41 22.76 -22.51 -9.45
CA GLY A 41 22.46 -21.19 -10.00
C GLY A 41 21.04 -21.00 -10.51
N LEU A 42 20.21 -22.05 -10.49
CA LEU A 42 18.79 -21.98 -10.82
C LEU A 42 17.93 -22.26 -9.57
N VAL A 43 16.73 -21.70 -9.57
CA VAL A 43 15.72 -21.88 -8.52
C VAL A 43 14.43 -22.41 -9.13
N LEU A 44 13.63 -23.11 -8.32
CA LEU A 44 12.39 -23.70 -8.78
C LEU A 44 11.26 -22.64 -8.80
N HIS A 45 10.60 -22.51 -9.95
CA HIS A 45 9.34 -21.78 -10.11
C HIS A 45 8.29 -22.71 -10.72
N GLY A 46 7.21 -22.99 -9.98
CA GLY A 46 6.27 -24.04 -10.37
C GLY A 46 6.97 -25.38 -10.54
N ASP A 47 7.08 -25.86 -11.78
CA ASP A 47 7.77 -27.11 -12.12
C ASP A 47 9.02 -26.92 -13.00
N VAL A 48 9.47 -25.68 -13.20
CA VAL A 48 10.62 -25.35 -14.05
C VAL A 48 11.74 -24.69 -13.24
N CYS A 49 12.98 -24.85 -13.70
CA CYS A 49 14.14 -24.17 -13.12
C CYS A 49 14.42 -22.86 -13.88
N VAL A 50 14.43 -21.74 -13.17
CA VAL A 50 14.68 -20.40 -13.71
C VAL A 50 15.84 -19.73 -12.97
N ARG A 51 16.45 -18.70 -13.56
CA ARG A 51 17.45 -17.90 -12.84
C ARG A 51 16.75 -17.09 -11.77
N SER A 52 17.42 -16.83 -10.65
CA SER A 52 16.84 -16.03 -9.56
C SER A 52 16.41 -14.63 -10.00
N GLU A 53 17.10 -14.05 -10.99
CA GLU A 53 16.76 -12.75 -11.60
C GLU A 53 15.50 -12.79 -12.49
N ASP A 54 15.18 -13.96 -13.06
CA ASP A 54 14.00 -14.18 -13.90
C ASP A 54 12.78 -14.59 -13.06
N CYS A 55 12.90 -14.65 -11.73
CA CYS A 55 11.78 -14.98 -10.86
C CYS A 55 10.63 -13.97 -11.03
N PRO A 56 9.40 -14.43 -11.30
CA PRO A 56 8.26 -13.54 -11.43
C PRO A 56 7.75 -13.08 -10.07
N CYS A 57 7.01 -11.97 -10.06
CA CYS A 57 6.39 -11.38 -8.88
C CYS A 57 4.88 -11.58 -8.89
N THR A 58 4.28 -11.64 -7.70
CA THR A 58 2.82 -11.71 -7.55
C THR A 58 2.26 -10.38 -7.06
N TYR A 59 1.19 -9.90 -7.68
CA TYR A 59 0.42 -8.74 -7.23
C TYR A 59 -1.07 -8.98 -7.49
N HIS A 60 -1.89 -8.95 -6.42
CA HIS A 60 -3.32 -9.31 -6.45
C HIS A 60 -3.59 -10.63 -7.18
N ASP A 61 -2.90 -11.69 -6.76
CA ASP A 61 -3.03 -13.05 -7.31
C ASP A 61 -2.66 -13.20 -8.81
N LYS A 62 -2.10 -12.16 -9.42
CA LYS A 62 -1.60 -12.20 -10.79
C LYS A 62 -0.07 -12.22 -10.81
N GLU A 63 0.48 -13.03 -11.69
CA GLU A 63 1.91 -13.16 -11.92
C GLU A 63 2.40 -12.13 -12.95
N TYR A 64 3.58 -11.57 -12.70
CA TYR A 64 4.27 -10.56 -13.50
C TYR A 64 5.71 -11.00 -13.73
N ASN A 65 6.21 -10.83 -14.95
CA ASN A 65 7.56 -11.22 -15.32
C ASN A 65 8.60 -10.28 -14.69
N ALA A 66 9.84 -10.76 -14.60
CA ALA A 66 10.96 -9.90 -14.24
C ALA A 66 11.06 -8.71 -15.21
N GLY A 67 11.20 -7.51 -14.66
CA GLY A 67 11.20 -6.24 -15.39
C GLY A 67 9.83 -5.60 -15.58
N ASP A 68 8.72 -6.31 -15.30
CA ASP A 68 7.39 -5.70 -15.37
C ASP A 68 7.24 -4.58 -14.35
N ASN A 69 6.47 -3.56 -14.72
CA ASN A 69 6.24 -2.37 -13.92
C ASN A 69 4.75 -2.18 -13.59
N ILE A 70 4.46 -1.87 -12.33
CA ILE A 70 3.11 -1.54 -11.87
C ILE A 70 3.10 -0.17 -11.16
N PRO A 71 2.01 0.62 -11.33
CA PRO A 71 1.82 1.82 -10.54
C PRO A 71 1.43 1.47 -9.10
N ASN A 72 1.96 2.24 -8.14
CA ASN A 72 1.57 2.19 -6.73
C ASN A 72 1.43 3.61 -6.20
N ASP A 73 0.22 4.16 -6.25
CA ASP A 73 -0.06 5.59 -6.03
C ASP A 73 0.79 6.47 -6.98
N CYS A 74 1.61 7.39 -6.46
CA CYS A 74 2.54 8.16 -7.26
C CYS A 74 3.88 7.45 -7.54
N ASN A 75 4.06 6.25 -6.99
CA ASN A 75 5.26 5.45 -7.14
C ASN A 75 5.13 4.44 -8.28
N SER A 76 6.28 3.93 -8.69
CA SER A 76 6.42 2.90 -9.71
C SER A 76 7.20 1.73 -9.12
N CYS A 77 6.66 0.52 -9.26
CA CYS A 77 7.24 -0.70 -8.71
C CYS A 77 7.63 -1.65 -9.84
N THR A 78 8.90 -2.06 -9.86
CA THR A 78 9.44 -2.99 -10.84
C THR A 78 9.68 -4.35 -10.20
N CYS A 79 9.28 -5.41 -10.90
CA CYS A 79 9.53 -6.78 -10.46
C CYS A 79 11.01 -7.15 -10.71
N LEU A 80 11.76 -7.41 -9.65
CA LEU A 80 13.17 -7.81 -9.71
C LEU A 80 13.39 -9.03 -8.82
N GLY A 81 13.71 -10.17 -9.45
CA GLY A 81 14.03 -11.42 -8.77
C GLY A 81 12.96 -11.89 -7.78
N GLY A 82 11.69 -11.85 -8.20
CA GLY A 82 10.55 -12.24 -7.38
C GLY A 82 10.16 -11.25 -6.27
N LYS A 83 10.72 -10.03 -6.27
CA LYS A 83 10.38 -8.97 -5.31
C LYS A 83 10.00 -7.69 -6.03
N TRP A 84 9.04 -6.96 -5.45
CA TRP A 84 8.71 -5.61 -5.90
C TRP A 84 9.70 -4.61 -5.34
N VAL A 85 10.38 -3.88 -6.22
CA VAL A 85 11.26 -2.77 -5.87
C VAL A 85 10.59 -1.48 -6.35
N CYS A 86 10.17 -0.65 -5.41
CA CYS A 86 9.40 0.56 -5.67
C CYS A 86 10.24 1.82 -5.50
N THR A 87 9.89 2.87 -6.23
CA THR A 87 10.35 4.22 -5.90
C THR A 87 9.82 4.66 -4.53
N GLU A 88 10.54 5.56 -3.86
CA GLU A 88 10.19 6.09 -2.52
C GLU A 88 9.82 7.59 -2.60
N ILE A 89 8.94 7.94 -3.53
CA ILE A 89 8.42 9.30 -3.69
C ILE A 89 7.34 9.51 -2.63
N LYS A 90 7.45 10.61 -1.88
CA LYS A 90 6.39 11.07 -0.98
C LYS A 90 5.22 11.58 -1.82
N CYS A 91 4.16 10.77 -1.90
CA CYS A 91 2.97 11.15 -2.63
C CYS A 91 2.21 12.28 -1.93
N GLY A 92 1.56 13.12 -2.73
CA GLY A 92 0.64 14.13 -2.19
C GLY A 92 -0.56 13.44 -1.57
N SER A 93 -1.04 13.96 -0.44
CA SER A 93 -2.26 13.49 0.21
C SER A 93 -3.40 14.49 -0.01
N ARG A 94 -4.63 14.02 0.15
CA ARG A 94 -5.83 14.84 0.00
C ARG A 94 -6.72 14.73 1.23
N CYS A 95 -7.04 15.87 1.83
CA CYS A 95 -8.17 15.99 2.74
C CYS A 95 -9.45 16.31 1.95
N ALA A 96 -10.61 15.97 2.50
CA ALA A 96 -11.90 16.23 1.88
C ALA A 96 -12.96 16.61 2.92
N VAL A 97 -13.91 17.44 2.49
CA VAL A 97 -15.13 17.76 3.22
C VAL A 97 -16.28 17.47 2.25
N VAL A 98 -17.15 16.52 2.60
CA VAL A 98 -18.22 16.03 1.69
C VAL A 98 -19.56 16.12 2.41
N GLY A 99 -20.13 17.33 2.39
CA GLY A 99 -21.33 17.66 3.16
C GLY A 99 -21.05 17.94 4.64
N ASP A 100 -21.99 18.58 5.32
CA ASP A 100 -21.98 18.68 6.79
C ASP A 100 -22.65 17.40 7.34
N PRO A 101 -22.01 16.63 8.24
CA PRO A 101 -20.78 16.93 8.98
C PRO A 101 -19.54 16.10 8.57
N HIS A 102 -19.38 15.66 7.32
CA HIS A 102 -18.41 14.60 6.98
C HIS A 102 -17.04 15.11 6.50
N TYR A 103 -16.00 14.83 7.28
CA TYR A 103 -14.61 15.22 7.01
C TYR A 103 -13.72 13.99 6.81
N THR A 104 -12.73 14.10 5.93
CA THR A 104 -11.67 13.12 5.73
C THR A 104 -10.31 13.82 5.78
N THR A 105 -9.46 13.41 6.73
CA THR A 105 -8.09 13.89 6.94
C THR A 105 -7.13 13.44 5.84
N PHE A 106 -5.92 14.04 5.81
CA PHE A 106 -4.86 13.67 4.86
C PHE A 106 -4.38 12.21 4.98
N ASP A 107 -4.53 11.58 6.14
CA ASP A 107 -4.20 10.16 6.36
C ASP A 107 -5.42 9.22 6.18
N GLY A 108 -6.52 9.75 5.63
CA GLY A 108 -7.70 8.98 5.25
C GLY A 108 -8.68 8.69 6.38
N ARG A 109 -8.47 9.22 7.60
CA ARG A 109 -9.44 9.04 8.69
C ARG A 109 -10.67 9.91 8.48
N ARG A 110 -11.84 9.33 8.75
CA ARG A 110 -13.14 9.97 8.59
C ARG A 110 -13.71 10.42 9.93
N TYR A 111 -14.28 11.62 9.97
CA TYR A 111 -14.87 12.22 11.16
C TYR A 111 -16.17 12.92 10.82
N ASP A 112 -17.12 12.86 11.76
CA ASP A 112 -18.39 13.58 11.70
C ASP A 112 -18.37 14.71 12.74
N PHE A 113 -18.33 15.96 12.28
CA PHE A 113 -18.27 17.14 13.14
C PHE A 113 -19.30 18.23 12.75
N MET A 114 -20.35 18.39 13.56
CA MET A 114 -21.41 19.41 13.39
C MET A 114 -21.05 20.73 14.06
N GLY A 115 -19.95 21.34 13.62
CA GLY A 115 -19.51 22.64 14.14
C GLY A 115 -20.36 23.79 13.59
N LYS A 116 -20.80 24.73 14.44
CA LYS A 116 -21.65 25.89 14.06
C LYS A 116 -20.87 27.20 13.85
N CYS A 117 -19.58 27.12 13.52
CA CYS A 117 -18.64 28.26 13.51
C CYS A 117 -17.66 28.16 12.32
N SER A 118 -16.71 29.09 12.23
CA SER A 118 -15.57 29.03 11.30
C SER A 118 -14.43 28.21 11.90
N TYR A 119 -13.91 27.25 11.15
CA TYR A 119 -12.84 26.33 11.57
C TYR A 119 -11.68 26.36 10.57
N TYR A 120 -10.46 26.10 11.05
CA TYR A 120 -9.34 25.83 10.17
C TYR A 120 -9.45 24.39 9.66
N LEU A 121 -9.62 24.25 8.34
CA LEU A 121 -9.44 22.96 7.70
C LEU A 121 -7.96 22.63 7.62
N VAL A 122 -7.13 23.58 7.17
CA VAL A 122 -5.68 23.40 7.10
C VAL A 122 -5.01 24.65 7.62
N GLN A 123 -4.06 24.48 8.54
CA GLN A 123 -3.20 25.56 9.00
C GLN A 123 -1.74 25.14 8.86
N ALA A 124 -1.01 25.83 7.99
CA ALA A 124 0.40 25.59 7.73
C ALA A 124 1.16 26.92 7.65
N THR A 125 2.49 26.87 7.62
CA THR A 125 3.31 28.07 7.51
C THR A 125 3.02 28.79 6.20
N GLY A 126 2.41 29.98 6.29
CA GLY A 126 2.07 30.82 5.14
C GLY A 126 0.79 30.44 4.39
N VAL A 127 0.05 29.42 4.83
CA VAL A 127 -1.22 29.00 4.21
C VAL A 127 -2.24 28.63 5.28
N SER A 128 -3.44 29.20 5.18
CA SER A 128 -4.60 28.83 5.99
C SER A 128 -5.82 28.63 5.10
N ILE A 129 -6.51 27.52 5.30
CA ILE A 129 -7.79 27.21 4.65
C ILE A 129 -8.84 27.12 5.74
N GLU A 130 -9.91 27.89 5.59
CA GLU A 130 -11.00 27.99 6.56
C GLU A 130 -12.32 27.56 5.93
N ALA A 131 -13.19 26.97 6.73
CA ALA A 131 -14.56 26.66 6.34
C ALA A 131 -15.54 27.05 7.45
N GLU A 132 -16.73 27.49 7.05
CA GLU A 132 -17.84 27.80 7.94
C GLU A 132 -19.05 26.99 7.51
N ASN A 133 -19.67 26.29 8.46
CA ASN A 133 -20.88 25.54 8.19
C ASN A 133 -22.11 26.41 8.48
N THR A 134 -22.83 26.78 7.42
CA THR A 134 -24.10 27.51 7.53
C THR A 134 -25.27 26.60 7.17
N PRO A 135 -26.43 26.72 7.83
CA PRO A 135 -27.61 25.92 7.49
C PRO A 135 -28.01 26.12 6.03
N CYS A 136 -28.19 25.01 5.32
CA CYS A 136 -28.78 25.02 3.98
C CYS A 136 -30.31 25.17 4.07
N ALA A 137 -30.94 25.83 3.09
CA ALA A 137 -32.39 25.95 3.01
C ALA A 137 -33.07 24.57 2.97
N GLY A 138 -34.09 24.34 3.81
CA GLY A 138 -34.77 23.05 3.95
C GLY A 138 -34.07 22.01 4.84
N SER A 139 -33.03 22.39 5.59
CA SER A 139 -32.38 21.50 6.57
C SER A 139 -33.14 21.45 7.91
N ILE A 140 -33.03 20.34 8.65
CA ILE A 140 -33.68 20.19 9.97
C ILE A 140 -33.19 21.27 10.97
N SER A 141 -32.00 21.84 10.75
CA SER A 141 -31.43 22.96 11.51
C SER A 141 -32.10 24.33 11.27
N GLU A 142 -33.04 24.43 10.34
CA GLU A 142 -33.73 25.67 9.98
C GLU A 142 -34.72 26.14 11.08
N VAL A 143 -35.09 25.25 12.01
CA VAL A 143 -36.03 25.58 13.09
C VAL A 143 -35.28 26.07 14.34
N SER A 144 -35.25 27.40 14.48
CA SER A 144 -34.93 28.19 15.68
C SER A 144 -33.47 28.28 16.11
N MET A 145 -32.75 29.32 15.66
CA MET A 145 -31.96 30.15 16.58
C MET A 145 -31.98 31.63 16.13
N PRO A 146 -32.19 32.58 17.06
CA PRO A 146 -32.10 34.01 16.77
C PRO A 146 -30.64 34.35 16.48
N VAL A 147 -30.42 35.23 15.50
CA VAL A 147 -29.20 36.04 15.23
C VAL A 147 -27.90 35.42 15.76
N CYS A 148 -27.05 34.92 14.86
CA CYS A 148 -25.68 34.50 15.16
C CYS A 148 -25.04 35.41 16.23
N LEU A 149 -24.98 34.93 17.48
CA LEU A 149 -24.35 35.66 18.56
C LEU A 149 -22.83 35.64 18.29
N PRO A 150 -22.14 36.78 18.31
CA PRO A 150 -20.70 36.83 18.05
C PRO A 150 -19.98 36.36 19.31
N ARG A 151 -19.68 35.06 19.41
CA ARG A 151 -18.91 34.51 20.53
C ARG A 151 -17.87 33.45 20.17
N CYS A 152 -17.44 33.37 18.92
CA CYS A 152 -16.16 32.73 18.60
C CYS A 152 -15.15 33.82 18.29
N SER A 153 -14.15 33.95 19.16
CA SER A 153 -13.01 34.81 18.92
C SER A 153 -12.22 34.23 17.74
N THR A 154 -11.61 35.08 16.92
CA THR A 154 -10.65 34.65 15.89
C THR A 154 -9.38 34.01 16.49
N GLN A 155 -9.29 33.93 17.82
CA GLN A 155 -8.20 33.34 18.60
C GLN A 155 -8.45 31.88 19.03
N ASP A 156 -9.66 31.35 18.84
CA ASP A 156 -10.05 29.97 19.21
C ASP A 156 -10.58 29.18 18.00
N LYS A 157 -9.82 29.13 16.91
CA LYS A 157 -10.16 28.25 15.77
C LYS A 157 -9.47 26.91 15.96
N ASP A 158 -10.26 25.88 16.21
CA ASP A 158 -9.77 24.51 16.27
C ASP A 158 -9.37 24.03 14.86
N SER A 159 -8.26 23.29 14.79
CA SER A 159 -7.82 22.60 13.58
C SER A 159 -8.62 21.31 13.43
N VAL A 160 -9.28 21.15 12.29
CA VAL A 160 -10.02 19.92 11.96
C VAL A 160 -9.09 18.83 11.45
N PHE A 161 -7.96 19.21 10.84
CA PHE A 161 -6.92 18.31 10.33
C PHE A 161 -5.55 18.59 10.95
#